data_AF-A0A123T8C3-F1
#
_entry.id   AF-A0A123T8C3-F1
#
_cell.length_a   1.000
_cell.length_b   1.000
_cell.length_c   1.000
_cell.angle_alpha   90.00
_cell.angle_beta   90.00
_cell.angle_gamma   90.00
#
_symmetry.space_group_name_H-M   'P 1'
#
loop_
_entity.id
_entity.type
_entity.pdbx_description
1 polymer ?
#
loop_
_entity_poly.entity_id
_entity_poly.type
_entity_poly.pdbx_seq_one_letter_code
_entity_poly.pdbx_strand_id
1 'polypeptide(L)'
;MLIDTDKNSVTKAGYQFDISNDIQYFLWMDYLSADKIEEIFNIQVSSNGIFVDVKDIEFSQHEWTEEFPNLIAHAGGTYREKAYNTFYTNSLEALQQNYSMGHRVFEMDFYLTSDGKMAAVHDWDQFGYMNGVALSSDEWKNFQTFGSPVTDSRFTTMLIGDVLDQMLINKDMFLVTDTKSFEVSKEEMITQFTEIYNEAMKRDPKLLNRIVPQVYNEDMFHSIQSIFKFPSVIYTLYATQSSAEAITQFANANPEIKVITMSTGDPRFGTEFFASLHAVNKKVYTHTIHTYDELTKYSALGIDGFYTGLLLPSDMERLSSLR
;
A
#
# COMPACT_ATOMS: atom_id res chain seq x y z
N MET A 1 -11.25 17.90 -12.45
CA MET A 1 -10.23 18.56 -11.62
C MET A 1 -10.73 19.94 -11.26
N LEU A 2 -10.54 20.35 -10.02
CA LEU A 2 -10.87 21.69 -9.54
C LEU A 2 -9.60 22.28 -8.92
N ILE A 3 -9.18 23.47 -9.37
CA ILE A 3 -8.14 24.25 -8.71
C ILE A 3 -8.87 25.35 -7.94
N ASP A 4 -8.67 25.37 -6.62
CA ASP A 4 -9.20 26.39 -5.73
C ASP A 4 -8.02 27.18 -5.17
N THR A 5 -7.70 28.29 -5.84
CA THR A 5 -6.57 29.18 -5.48
C THR A 5 -6.83 29.92 -4.17
N ASP A 6 -8.09 30.11 -3.78
CA ASP A 6 -8.42 30.74 -2.48
C ASP A 6 -8.12 29.79 -1.32
N LYS A 7 -8.26 28.48 -1.55
CA LYS A 7 -7.92 27.43 -0.57
C LYS A 7 -6.55 26.80 -0.77
N ASN A 8 -5.78 27.26 -1.76
CA ASN A 8 -4.52 26.65 -2.18
C ASN A 8 -4.62 25.12 -2.33
N SER A 9 -5.64 24.65 -3.04
CA SER A 9 -5.87 23.20 -3.17
C SER A 9 -6.28 22.77 -4.58
N VAL A 10 -5.88 21.57 -4.97
CA VAL A 10 -6.32 20.89 -6.19
C VAL A 10 -7.08 19.63 -5.82
N THR A 11 -8.22 19.39 -6.47
CA THR A 11 -8.96 18.13 -6.35
C THR A 11 -8.93 17.33 -7.65
N LYS A 12 -8.52 16.06 -7.56
CA LYS A 12 -8.53 15.07 -8.66
C LYS A 12 -9.25 13.83 -8.14
N ALA A 13 -10.39 13.47 -8.72
CA ALA A 13 -11.10 12.22 -8.42
C ALA A 13 -11.27 11.87 -6.92
N GLY A 14 -11.56 12.87 -6.07
CA GLY A 14 -11.72 12.70 -4.61
C GLY A 14 -10.44 12.93 -3.80
N TYR A 15 -9.26 12.90 -4.43
CA TYR A 15 -7.98 13.24 -3.81
C TYR A 15 -7.80 14.76 -3.71
N GLN A 16 -7.17 15.21 -2.63
CA GLN A 16 -6.94 16.62 -2.34
C GLN A 16 -5.44 16.89 -2.20
N PHE A 17 -4.91 17.82 -2.98
CA PHE A 17 -3.50 18.18 -2.96
C PHE A 17 -3.37 19.61 -2.47
N ASP A 18 -2.57 19.80 -1.42
CA ASP A 18 -2.13 21.14 -0.99
C ASP A 18 -1.12 21.66 -1.99
N ILE A 19 -1.34 22.90 -2.48
CA ILE A 19 -0.44 23.60 -3.41
C ILE A 19 0.06 24.93 -2.83
N SER A 20 -0.13 25.16 -1.53
CA SER A 20 0.19 26.44 -0.86
C SER A 20 1.65 26.85 -1.01
N ASN A 21 2.58 25.90 -1.07
CA ASN A 21 4.01 26.15 -1.23
C ASN A 21 4.49 26.01 -2.69
N ASP A 22 3.59 25.69 -3.63
CA ASP A 22 3.91 25.35 -5.01
C ASP A 22 3.45 26.40 -6.02
N ILE A 23 2.75 27.45 -5.57
CA ILE A 23 2.31 28.56 -6.40
C ILE A 23 3.36 29.66 -6.41
N GLN A 24 3.82 30.03 -7.61
CA GLN A 24 4.61 31.23 -7.86
C GLN A 24 3.77 32.28 -8.57
N TYR A 25 3.79 33.49 -8.02
CA TYR A 25 3.11 34.65 -8.60
C TYR A 25 4.08 35.40 -9.51
N PHE A 26 3.78 35.47 -10.81
CA PHE A 26 4.56 36.25 -11.77
C PHE A 26 3.66 37.07 -12.68
N LEU A 27 3.86 38.40 -12.65
CA LEU A 27 2.98 39.39 -13.28
C LEU A 27 1.52 39.26 -12.78
N TRP A 28 0.60 38.89 -13.66
CA TRP A 28 -0.83 38.70 -13.38
C TRP A 28 -1.25 37.23 -13.47
N MET A 29 -0.29 36.31 -13.43
CA MET A 29 -0.51 34.88 -13.57
C MET A 29 0.05 34.11 -12.38
N ASP A 30 -0.68 33.06 -12.03
CA ASP A 30 -0.29 32.07 -11.02
C ASP A 30 0.31 30.87 -11.75
N TYR A 31 1.49 30.44 -11.31
CA TYR A 31 2.21 29.31 -11.88
C TYR A 31 2.36 28.23 -10.83
N LEU A 32 1.92 27.01 -11.15
CA LEU A 32 2.18 25.83 -10.33
C LEU A 32 3.53 25.21 -10.72
N SER A 33 4.31 24.76 -9.73
CA SER A 33 5.57 24.07 -9.98
C SER A 33 5.38 22.82 -10.86
N ALA A 34 6.37 22.51 -11.71
CA ALA A 34 6.33 21.33 -12.57
C ALA A 34 6.24 20.05 -11.72
N ASP A 35 7.06 19.93 -10.68
CA ASP A 35 7.06 18.80 -9.75
C ASP A 35 5.66 18.54 -9.15
N LYS A 36 4.93 19.61 -8.80
CA LYS A 36 3.57 19.47 -8.26
C LYS A 36 2.55 19.04 -9.32
N ILE A 37 2.73 19.48 -10.57
CA ILE A 37 1.96 18.98 -11.72
C ILE A 37 2.25 17.48 -11.91
N GLU A 38 3.52 17.08 -11.92
CA GLU A 38 3.92 15.68 -12.05
C GLU A 38 3.30 14.80 -10.96
N GLU A 39 3.34 15.25 -9.69
CA GLU A 39 2.72 14.57 -8.55
C GLU A 39 1.20 14.41 -8.70
N ILE A 40 0.48 15.49 -9.05
CA ILE A 40 -0.98 15.48 -9.14
C ILE A 40 -1.44 14.59 -10.30
N PHE A 41 -0.78 14.70 -11.46
CA PHE A 41 -1.24 14.06 -12.68
C PHE A 41 -0.56 12.73 -13.00
N ASN A 42 0.48 12.35 -12.23
CA ASN A 42 1.27 11.16 -12.47
C ASN A 42 1.87 11.14 -13.89
N ILE A 43 2.52 12.24 -14.24
CA ILE A 43 3.19 12.46 -15.53
C ILE A 43 4.62 12.96 -15.29
N GLN A 44 5.46 12.90 -16.31
CA GLN A 44 6.74 13.59 -16.37
C GLN A 44 6.64 14.74 -17.35
N VAL A 45 7.12 15.91 -16.94
CA VAL A 45 7.12 17.16 -17.68
C VAL A 45 8.57 17.54 -17.95
N SER A 46 8.92 17.73 -19.22
CA SER A 46 10.25 18.19 -19.62
C SER A 46 10.15 19.33 -20.62
N SER A 47 11.17 20.18 -20.67
CA SER A 47 11.23 21.30 -21.62
C SER A 47 12.19 21.01 -22.76
N ASN A 48 11.76 21.29 -23.98
CA ASN A 48 12.56 21.17 -25.19
C ASN A 48 12.46 22.49 -25.97
N GLY A 49 13.30 23.46 -25.58
CA GLY A 49 13.24 24.83 -26.08
C GLY A 49 11.96 25.53 -25.63
N ILE A 50 11.06 25.82 -26.58
CA ILE A 50 9.76 26.46 -26.31
C ILE A 50 8.61 25.45 -26.15
N PHE A 51 8.90 24.15 -26.30
CA PHE A 51 7.90 23.09 -26.17
C PHE A 51 7.99 22.41 -24.81
N VAL A 52 6.85 21.95 -24.32
CA VAL A 52 6.72 21.12 -23.12
C VAL A 52 6.36 19.72 -23.57
N ASP A 53 7.22 18.77 -23.26
CA ASP A 53 6.99 17.35 -23.51
C ASP A 53 6.40 16.73 -22.23
N VAL A 54 5.26 16.05 -22.39
CA VAL A 54 4.55 15.35 -21.31
C VAL A 54 4.54 13.86 -21.60
N LYS A 55 4.94 13.05 -20.63
CA LYS A 55 4.93 11.59 -20.71
C LYS A 55 4.21 10.99 -19.51
N ASP A 56 3.59 9.84 -19.71
CA ASP A 56 3.12 9.03 -18.59
C ASP A 56 4.29 8.46 -17.80
N ILE A 57 4.12 8.31 -16.49
CA ILE A 57 5.05 7.55 -15.67
C ILE A 57 4.89 6.05 -15.95
N GLU A 58 6.00 5.35 -16.04
CA GLU A 58 6.07 3.89 -16.17
C GLU A 58 6.89 3.35 -15.00
N PHE A 59 6.40 2.27 -14.39
CA PHE A 59 7.04 1.68 -13.21
C PHE A 59 7.85 0.45 -13.55
N SER A 60 8.95 0.32 -12.84
CA SER A 60 9.88 -0.80 -12.88
C SER A 60 9.71 -1.71 -11.66
N GLN A 61 10.35 -2.88 -11.73
CA GLN A 61 10.32 -3.88 -10.67
C GLN A 61 10.97 -3.32 -9.38
N HIS A 62 10.29 -3.46 -8.24
CA HIS A 62 10.71 -3.01 -6.90
C HIS A 62 10.82 -1.49 -6.69
N GLU A 63 10.41 -0.68 -7.65
CA GLU A 63 10.45 0.79 -7.58
C GLU A 63 9.76 1.35 -6.33
N TRP A 64 8.69 0.68 -5.86
CA TRP A 64 7.98 0.99 -4.62
C TRP A 64 8.85 1.00 -3.35
N THR A 65 10.02 0.37 -3.38
CA THR A 65 10.99 0.40 -2.28
C THR A 65 12.17 1.34 -2.54
N GLU A 66 12.35 1.83 -3.76
CA GLU A 66 13.57 2.56 -4.17
C GLU A 66 13.30 4.05 -4.35
N GLU A 67 12.16 4.39 -4.95
CA GLU A 67 11.80 5.78 -5.29
C GLU A 67 10.85 6.41 -4.27
N PHE A 68 10.18 5.61 -3.45
CA PHE A 68 9.21 6.09 -2.47
C PHE A 68 9.70 5.86 -1.04
N PRO A 69 9.29 6.73 -0.08
CA PRO A 69 9.56 6.47 1.33
C PRO A 69 9.06 5.08 1.72
N ASN A 70 9.89 4.29 2.41
CA ASN A 70 9.61 2.91 2.80
C ASN A 70 8.56 2.81 3.92
N LEU A 71 7.37 3.34 3.66
CA LEU A 71 6.25 3.43 4.57
C LEU A 71 5.01 2.89 3.86
N ILE A 72 4.41 1.87 4.44
CA ILE A 72 3.21 1.21 3.92
C ILE A 72 2.03 1.64 4.79
N ALA A 73 1.03 2.26 4.17
CA ALA A 73 -0.22 2.62 4.84
C ALA A 73 -1.02 1.34 5.15
N HIS A 74 -1.02 0.93 6.41
CA HIS A 74 -1.65 -0.30 6.89
C HIS A 74 -3.18 -0.21 6.85
N ALA A 75 -3.85 -1.19 6.25
CA ALA A 75 -5.30 -1.24 6.02
C ALA A 75 -5.87 0.03 5.34
N GLY A 76 -5.15 0.54 4.34
CA GLY A 76 -5.44 1.81 3.67
C GLY A 76 -4.93 3.07 4.41
N GLY A 77 -4.33 2.89 5.59
CA GLY A 77 -3.87 3.94 6.49
C GLY A 77 -4.95 4.38 7.50
N THR A 78 -4.55 5.10 8.54
CA THR A 78 -5.51 5.66 9.49
C THR A 78 -6.31 6.77 8.83
N TYR A 79 -7.64 6.71 8.96
CA TYR A 79 -8.49 7.85 8.66
C TYR A 79 -8.47 8.83 9.85
N ARG A 80 -8.04 10.06 9.58
CA ARG A 80 -7.88 11.12 10.58
C ARG A 80 -9.11 12.00 10.57
N GLU A 81 -9.83 12.03 11.68
CA GLU A 81 -10.91 12.97 11.95
C GLU A 81 -10.49 13.97 13.04
N LYS A 82 -11.26 15.05 13.18
CA LYS A 82 -10.98 16.08 14.20
C LYS A 82 -11.03 15.53 15.62
N ALA A 83 -11.90 14.56 15.87
CA ALA A 83 -12.18 14.05 17.22
C ALA A 83 -11.41 12.76 17.54
N TYR A 84 -11.15 11.91 16.53
CA TYR A 84 -10.52 10.62 16.71
C TYR A 84 -9.86 10.15 15.40
N ASN A 85 -8.96 9.19 15.55
CA ASN A 85 -8.32 8.48 14.47
C ASN A 85 -8.95 7.10 14.36
N THR A 86 -9.29 6.69 13.15
CA THR A 86 -9.92 5.39 12.89
C THR A 86 -8.99 4.51 12.06
N PHE A 87 -8.71 3.33 12.59
CA PHE A 87 -7.81 2.31 12.03
C PHE A 87 -8.60 1.19 11.35
N TYR A 88 -7.93 0.44 10.47
CA TYR A 88 -8.43 -0.81 9.88
C TYR A 88 -9.69 -0.69 9.02
N THR A 89 -9.97 0.51 8.49
CA THR A 89 -11.20 0.73 7.73
C THR A 89 -11.18 0.04 6.36
N ASN A 90 -9.99 -0.18 5.77
CA ASN A 90 -9.84 -0.71 4.41
C ASN A 90 -10.71 0.04 3.39
N SER A 91 -10.91 1.34 3.61
CA SER A 91 -11.95 2.12 2.93
C SER A 91 -11.41 3.10 1.91
N LEU A 92 -12.32 3.56 1.03
CA LEU A 92 -11.99 4.58 0.03
C LEU A 92 -11.51 5.88 0.68
N GLU A 93 -12.14 6.32 1.78
CA GLU A 93 -11.79 7.56 2.46
C GLU A 93 -10.41 7.51 3.09
N ALA A 94 -10.05 6.39 3.73
CA ALA A 94 -8.73 6.19 4.30
C ALA A 94 -7.65 6.22 3.22
N LEU A 95 -7.87 5.49 2.12
CA LEU A 95 -6.97 5.46 0.97
C LEU A 95 -6.80 6.87 0.38
N GLN A 96 -7.90 7.57 0.08
CA GLN A 96 -7.86 8.90 -0.52
C GLN A 96 -7.16 9.92 0.38
N GLN A 97 -7.47 9.92 1.68
CA GLN A 97 -6.85 10.85 2.63
C GLN A 97 -5.35 10.56 2.74
N ASN A 98 -4.94 9.31 2.90
CA ASN A 98 -3.53 8.97 3.09
C ASN A 98 -2.70 9.17 1.81
N TYR A 99 -3.27 8.93 0.63
CA TYR A 99 -2.60 9.27 -0.64
C TYR A 99 -2.37 10.77 -0.76
N SER A 100 -3.39 11.56 -0.40
CA SER A 100 -3.34 13.03 -0.35
C SER A 100 -2.29 13.56 0.63
N MET A 101 -1.93 12.76 1.65
CA MET A 101 -0.87 13.05 2.62
C MET A 101 0.49 12.45 2.23
N GLY A 102 0.64 11.98 1.00
CA GLY A 102 1.91 11.57 0.41
C GLY A 102 2.13 10.06 0.33
N HIS A 103 1.27 9.21 0.93
CA HIS A 103 1.46 7.76 0.83
C HIS A 103 1.34 7.29 -0.62
N ARG A 104 2.18 6.34 -1.01
CA ARG A 104 2.17 5.71 -2.34
C ARG A 104 2.04 4.19 -2.28
N VAL A 105 2.37 3.58 -1.13
CA VAL A 105 2.25 2.14 -0.92
C VAL A 105 1.19 1.88 0.14
N PHE A 106 0.18 1.12 -0.21
CA PHE A 106 -0.95 0.80 0.66
C PHE A 106 -1.01 -0.70 0.86
N GLU A 107 -1.08 -1.13 2.10
CA GLU A 107 -1.50 -2.49 2.42
C GLU A 107 -3.01 -2.48 2.63
N MET A 108 -3.69 -3.47 2.08
CA MET A 108 -5.11 -3.70 2.30
C MET A 108 -5.38 -5.18 2.55
N ASP A 109 -6.25 -5.43 3.52
CA ASP A 109 -6.71 -6.76 3.89
C ASP A 109 -7.79 -7.23 2.92
N PHE A 110 -7.78 -8.52 2.55
CA PHE A 110 -8.81 -9.08 1.69
C PHE A 110 -9.34 -10.44 2.16
N TYR A 111 -10.66 -10.57 2.16
CA TYR A 111 -11.39 -11.84 2.27
C TYR A 111 -12.36 -12.02 1.11
N LEU A 112 -12.74 -13.27 0.84
CA LEU A 112 -13.81 -13.55 -0.10
C LEU A 112 -15.18 -13.18 0.49
N THR A 113 -16.02 -12.58 -0.34
CA THR A 113 -17.46 -12.46 -0.16
C THR A 113 -18.12 -13.83 -0.34
N SER A 114 -19.39 -13.96 0.07
CA SER A 114 -20.12 -15.24 -0.03
C SER A 114 -20.32 -15.73 -1.49
N ASP A 115 -20.18 -14.84 -2.46
CA ASP A 115 -20.22 -15.11 -3.90
C ASP A 115 -18.83 -15.09 -4.58
N GLY A 116 -17.74 -15.14 -3.79
CA GLY A 116 -16.38 -15.38 -4.28
C GLY A 116 -15.67 -14.16 -4.88
N LYS A 117 -16.06 -12.94 -4.49
CA LYS A 117 -15.37 -11.68 -4.82
C LYS A 117 -14.44 -11.25 -3.71
N MET A 118 -13.38 -10.53 -4.04
CA MET A 118 -12.41 -10.05 -3.06
C MET A 118 -12.87 -8.73 -2.43
N ALA A 119 -13.38 -8.79 -1.20
CA ALA A 119 -13.72 -7.62 -0.39
C ALA A 119 -12.48 -7.11 0.36
N ALA A 120 -12.25 -5.79 0.31
CA ALA A 120 -11.25 -5.14 1.13
C ALA A 120 -11.78 -5.01 2.56
N VAL A 121 -11.43 -5.95 3.43
CA VAL A 121 -11.95 -6.05 4.79
C VAL A 121 -10.94 -6.79 5.67
N HIS A 122 -10.70 -6.27 6.88
CA HIS A 122 -9.77 -6.89 7.81
C HIS A 122 -10.31 -8.21 8.38
N ASP A 123 -11.61 -8.27 8.69
CA ASP A 123 -12.32 -9.50 9.05
C ASP A 123 -13.84 -9.27 9.02
N TRP A 124 -14.62 -10.35 8.91
CA TRP A 124 -16.08 -10.29 8.88
C TRP A 124 -16.73 -10.12 10.27
N ASP A 125 -15.98 -10.26 11.36
CA ASP A 125 -16.49 -10.27 12.75
C ASP A 125 -16.56 -8.88 13.39
N GLN A 126 -15.63 -7.99 13.04
CA GLN A 126 -15.54 -6.64 13.57
C GLN A 126 -15.78 -5.59 12.47
N PHE A 127 -15.23 -5.81 11.28
CA PHE A 127 -15.27 -4.83 10.17
C PHE A 127 -16.27 -5.20 9.07
N GLY A 128 -16.80 -6.42 9.11
CA GLY A 128 -17.97 -6.82 8.32
C GLY A 128 -19.29 -6.35 8.93
N TYR A 129 -20.29 -7.24 8.87
CA TYR A 129 -21.61 -7.01 9.49
C TYR A 129 -21.63 -7.31 11.01
N MET A 130 -20.46 -7.39 11.64
CA MET A 130 -20.29 -7.69 13.07
C MET A 130 -20.93 -9.00 13.54
N ASN A 131 -20.91 -10.02 12.67
CA ASN A 131 -21.48 -11.33 12.95
C ASN A 131 -20.66 -12.49 12.36
N GLY A 132 -19.49 -12.19 11.78
CA GLY A 132 -18.60 -13.17 11.14
C GLY A 132 -19.12 -13.71 9.80
N VAL A 133 -20.26 -13.23 9.29
CA VAL A 133 -20.84 -13.71 8.03
C VAL A 133 -20.37 -12.85 6.87
N ALA A 134 -19.75 -13.50 5.88
CA ALA A 134 -19.39 -12.85 4.64
C ALA A 134 -20.64 -12.39 3.88
N LEU A 135 -20.73 -11.09 3.61
CA LEU A 135 -21.75 -10.52 2.73
C LEU A 135 -21.48 -10.95 1.29
N SER A 136 -22.52 -10.98 0.44
CA SER A 136 -22.32 -11.04 -1.02
C SER A 136 -21.64 -9.77 -1.52
N SER A 137 -21.06 -9.79 -2.71
CA SER A 137 -20.39 -8.63 -3.29
C SER A 137 -21.33 -7.44 -3.50
N ASP A 138 -22.58 -7.69 -3.87
CA ASP A 138 -23.61 -6.65 -3.99
C ASP A 138 -24.01 -6.07 -2.63
N GLU A 139 -24.18 -6.90 -1.60
CA GLU A 139 -24.45 -6.43 -0.23
C GLU A 139 -23.26 -5.63 0.32
N TRP A 140 -22.03 -6.11 0.12
CA TRP A 140 -20.81 -5.45 0.56
C TRP A 140 -20.69 -4.05 -0.04
N LYS A 141 -20.91 -3.89 -1.34
CA LYS A 141 -20.89 -2.57 -2.01
C LYS A 141 -21.93 -1.58 -1.51
N ASN A 142 -23.06 -2.08 -1.01
CA ASN A 142 -24.12 -1.24 -0.44
C ASN A 142 -23.98 -1.05 1.08
N PHE A 143 -23.08 -1.79 1.71
CA PHE A 143 -22.77 -1.67 3.12
C PHE A 143 -21.77 -0.53 3.36
N GLN A 144 -21.79 0.04 4.56
CA GLN A 144 -20.73 0.94 5.00
C GLN A 144 -20.09 0.35 6.25
N THR A 145 -18.77 0.15 6.19
CA THR A 145 -18.00 -0.49 7.25
C THR A 145 -17.68 0.49 8.39
N PHE A 146 -17.16 -0.09 9.45
CA PHE A 146 -16.65 0.57 10.65
C PHE A 146 -15.12 0.55 10.62
N GLY A 147 -14.50 1.23 11.58
CA GLY A 147 -13.11 0.97 11.91
C GLY A 147 -12.94 0.80 13.42
N SER A 148 -11.69 0.87 13.86
CA SER A 148 -11.33 0.81 15.28
C SER A 148 -10.78 2.17 15.73
N PRO A 149 -11.21 2.74 16.86
CA PRO A 149 -12.37 2.32 17.65
C PRO A 149 -13.67 2.47 16.85
N VAL A 150 -14.71 1.71 17.23
CA VAL A 150 -16.04 1.83 16.60
C VAL A 150 -16.65 3.17 17.00
N THR A 151 -17.00 3.99 16.00
CA THR A 151 -17.66 5.29 16.17
C THR A 151 -18.93 5.39 15.31
N ASP A 152 -19.54 6.57 15.26
CA ASP A 152 -20.66 6.85 14.36
C ASP A 152 -20.22 7.02 12.90
N SER A 153 -18.92 7.14 12.63
CA SER A 153 -18.38 7.21 11.27
C SER A 153 -18.62 5.90 10.51
N ARG A 154 -18.92 6.04 9.23
CA ARG A 154 -19.18 4.95 8.30
C ARG A 154 -18.38 5.18 7.04
N PHE A 155 -17.78 4.11 6.54
CA PHE A 155 -16.80 4.18 5.47
C PHE A 155 -17.26 3.40 4.26
N THR A 156 -16.99 3.93 3.07
CA THR A 156 -17.26 3.24 1.82
C THR A 156 -16.39 2.00 1.70
N THR A 157 -17.05 0.85 1.67
CA THR A 157 -16.46 -0.46 1.41
C THR A 157 -15.95 -0.56 -0.02
N MET A 158 -14.94 -1.40 -0.22
CA MET A 158 -14.34 -1.64 -1.54
C MET A 158 -14.25 -3.14 -1.83
N LEU A 159 -14.41 -3.52 -3.09
CA LEU A 159 -13.84 -4.75 -3.63
C LEU A 159 -12.45 -4.46 -4.21
N ILE A 160 -11.66 -5.50 -4.50
CA ILE A 160 -10.36 -5.36 -5.18
C ILE A 160 -10.47 -4.49 -6.44
N GLY A 161 -11.54 -4.65 -7.22
CA GLY A 161 -11.76 -3.85 -8.42
C GLY A 161 -11.80 -2.35 -8.14
N ASP A 162 -12.42 -1.93 -7.04
CA ASP A 162 -12.53 -0.52 -6.67
C ASP A 162 -11.16 0.06 -6.25
N VAL A 163 -10.31 -0.77 -5.61
CA VAL A 163 -8.91 -0.43 -5.30
C VAL A 163 -8.08 -0.31 -6.58
N LEU A 164 -8.26 -1.23 -7.53
CA LEU A 164 -7.59 -1.17 -8.83
C LEU A 164 -8.01 0.07 -9.63
N ASP A 165 -9.27 0.53 -9.50
CA ASP A 165 -9.72 1.79 -10.08
C ASP A 165 -9.00 2.99 -9.46
N GLN A 166 -8.68 2.97 -8.16
CA GLN A 166 -7.83 3.98 -7.53
C GLN A 166 -6.39 3.96 -8.08
N MET A 167 -5.84 2.77 -8.35
CA MET A 167 -4.52 2.62 -8.97
C MET A 167 -4.49 3.08 -10.43
N LEU A 168 -5.62 3.10 -11.15
CA LEU A 168 -5.70 3.71 -12.48
C LEU A 168 -5.70 5.24 -12.40
N ILE A 169 -6.35 5.79 -11.39
CA ILE A 169 -6.36 7.24 -11.12
C ILE A 169 -4.97 7.72 -10.71
N ASN A 170 -4.31 6.96 -9.83
CA ASN A 170 -3.00 7.27 -9.27
C ASN A 170 -1.98 6.24 -9.73
N LYS A 171 -1.27 6.58 -10.83
CA LYS A 171 -0.38 5.61 -11.49
C LYS A 171 0.83 5.24 -10.63
N ASP A 172 1.23 6.09 -9.68
CA ASP A 172 2.29 5.88 -8.70
C ASP A 172 1.84 5.17 -7.40
N MET A 173 0.60 4.71 -7.34
CA MET A 173 0.12 3.90 -6.23
C MET A 173 0.52 2.43 -6.39
N PHE A 174 0.99 1.81 -5.31
CA PHE A 174 1.26 0.38 -5.18
C PHE A 174 0.35 -0.24 -4.13
N LEU A 175 -0.11 -1.45 -4.42
CA LEU A 175 -0.97 -2.22 -3.53
C LEU A 175 -0.21 -3.43 -2.98
N VAL A 176 -0.01 -3.47 -1.68
CA VAL A 176 0.39 -4.65 -0.92
C VAL A 176 -0.90 -5.39 -0.51
N THR A 177 -0.99 -6.69 -0.80
CA THR A 177 -2.20 -7.47 -0.46
C THR A 177 -1.96 -8.37 0.75
N ASP A 178 -2.72 -8.17 1.82
CA ASP A 178 -2.82 -9.12 2.93
C ASP A 178 -4.08 -9.98 2.76
N THR A 179 -3.94 -11.12 2.07
CA THR A 179 -5.07 -12.00 1.73
C THR A 179 -5.42 -12.99 2.83
N LYS A 180 -4.72 -12.93 3.98
CA LYS A 180 -4.85 -13.87 5.12
C LYS A 180 -4.81 -15.34 4.68
N SER A 181 -4.11 -15.63 3.58
CA SER A 181 -4.19 -16.95 2.92
C SER A 181 -3.63 -18.11 3.76
N PHE A 182 -2.96 -17.82 4.88
CA PHE A 182 -2.51 -18.81 5.86
C PHE A 182 -3.66 -19.38 6.72
N GLU A 183 -4.83 -18.73 6.72
CA GLU A 183 -6.02 -19.14 7.47
C GLU A 183 -7.01 -19.97 6.64
N VAL A 184 -6.81 -20.02 5.32
CA VAL A 184 -7.76 -20.60 4.36
C VAL A 184 -7.15 -21.77 3.60
N SER A 185 -8.00 -22.49 2.86
CA SER A 185 -7.54 -23.61 2.03
C SER A 185 -6.68 -23.14 0.84
N LYS A 186 -5.86 -24.04 0.30
CA LYS A 186 -5.11 -23.75 -0.94
C LYS A 186 -6.02 -23.38 -2.11
N GLU A 187 -7.19 -24.02 -2.23
CA GLU A 187 -8.18 -23.73 -3.27
C GLU A 187 -8.74 -22.31 -3.13
N GLU A 188 -9.00 -21.89 -1.90
CA GLU A 188 -9.47 -20.54 -1.61
C GLU A 188 -8.40 -19.49 -1.91
N MET A 189 -7.15 -19.73 -1.51
CA MET A 189 -6.02 -18.88 -1.88
C MET A 189 -5.88 -18.75 -3.41
N ILE A 190 -5.98 -19.85 -4.16
CA ILE A 190 -5.96 -19.80 -5.63
C ILE A 190 -7.13 -18.96 -6.15
N THR A 191 -8.31 -19.05 -5.54
CA THR A 191 -9.48 -18.23 -5.90
C THR A 191 -9.22 -16.75 -5.65
N GLN A 192 -8.67 -16.38 -4.48
CA GLN A 192 -8.30 -15.00 -4.14
C GLN A 192 -7.38 -14.38 -5.19
N PHE A 193 -6.28 -15.07 -5.52
CA PHE A 193 -5.31 -14.56 -6.50
C PHE A 193 -5.82 -14.62 -7.95
N THR A 194 -6.70 -15.56 -8.27
CA THR A 194 -7.38 -15.59 -9.58
C THR A 194 -8.32 -14.41 -9.74
N GLU A 195 -9.04 -14.00 -8.69
CA GLU A 195 -9.90 -12.82 -8.75
C GLU A 195 -9.09 -11.53 -8.89
N ILE A 196 -7.96 -11.40 -8.17
CA ILE A 196 -7.02 -10.27 -8.36
C ILE A 196 -6.57 -10.19 -9.83
N TYR A 197 -6.14 -11.33 -10.40
CA TYR A 197 -5.72 -11.41 -11.81
C TYR A 197 -6.86 -11.00 -12.75
N ASN A 198 -8.06 -11.56 -12.56
CA ASN A 198 -9.21 -11.28 -13.42
C ASN A 198 -9.64 -9.80 -13.36
N GLU A 199 -9.66 -9.20 -12.17
CA GLU A 199 -10.05 -7.80 -12.00
C GLU A 199 -9.04 -6.82 -12.61
N ALA A 200 -7.75 -7.15 -12.59
CA ALA A 200 -6.73 -6.40 -13.31
C ALA A 200 -6.87 -6.56 -14.83
N MET A 201 -7.09 -7.78 -15.33
CA MET A 201 -7.27 -8.05 -16.76
C MET A 201 -8.50 -7.37 -17.37
N LYS A 202 -9.56 -7.14 -16.58
CA LYS A 202 -10.74 -6.38 -16.99
C LYS A 202 -10.47 -4.88 -17.15
N ARG A 203 -9.39 -4.38 -16.55
CA ARG A 203 -9.02 -2.97 -16.48
C ARG A 203 -7.79 -2.70 -17.34
N ASP A 204 -6.60 -2.89 -16.76
CA ASP A 204 -5.31 -2.78 -17.40
C ASP A 204 -4.37 -3.84 -16.81
N PRO A 205 -3.88 -4.79 -17.62
CA PRO A 205 -2.92 -5.80 -17.16
C PRO A 205 -1.66 -5.22 -16.49
N LYS A 206 -1.26 -3.99 -16.82
CA LYS A 206 -0.11 -3.32 -16.19
C LYS A 206 -0.32 -3.09 -14.69
N LEU A 207 -1.56 -3.10 -14.19
CA LEU A 207 -1.84 -3.00 -12.75
C LEU A 207 -1.15 -4.10 -11.96
N LEU A 208 -1.04 -5.32 -12.52
CA LEU A 208 -0.39 -6.45 -11.85
C LEU A 208 1.09 -6.20 -11.56
N ASN A 209 1.74 -5.27 -12.27
CA ASN A 209 3.13 -4.89 -12.01
C ASN A 209 3.28 -4.02 -10.75
N ARG A 210 2.18 -3.45 -10.25
CA ARG A 210 2.14 -2.60 -9.05
C ARG A 210 1.39 -3.26 -7.87
N ILE A 211 0.98 -4.52 -8.03
CA ILE A 211 0.48 -5.34 -6.93
C ILE A 211 1.64 -6.14 -6.36
N VAL A 212 1.78 -6.10 -5.04
CA VAL A 212 2.86 -6.73 -4.27
C VAL A 212 2.24 -7.73 -3.29
N PRO A 213 2.10 -9.00 -3.68
CA PRO A 213 1.55 -10.02 -2.80
C PRO A 213 2.38 -10.21 -1.53
N GLN A 214 1.70 -10.40 -0.40
CA GLN A 214 2.30 -11.02 0.78
C GLN A 214 2.15 -12.54 0.69
N VAL A 215 3.25 -13.25 0.90
CA VAL A 215 3.27 -14.72 0.99
C VAL A 215 3.70 -15.16 2.37
N TYR A 216 3.14 -16.27 2.85
CA TYR A 216 3.36 -16.77 4.21
C TYR A 216 4.21 -18.04 4.27
N ASN A 217 4.53 -18.63 3.12
CA ASN A 217 5.42 -19.78 2.97
C ASN A 217 5.86 -19.92 1.50
N GLU A 218 6.83 -20.80 1.26
CA GLU A 218 7.46 -21.02 -0.03
C GLU A 218 6.49 -21.66 -1.05
N ASP A 219 5.60 -22.55 -0.59
CA ASP A 219 4.59 -23.20 -1.45
C ASP A 219 3.56 -22.20 -2.00
N MET A 220 3.16 -21.23 -1.17
CA MET A 220 2.28 -20.14 -1.57
C MET A 220 2.97 -19.27 -2.62
N PHE A 221 4.23 -18.89 -2.41
CA PHE A 221 5.03 -18.15 -3.39
C PHE A 221 5.00 -18.83 -4.77
N HIS A 222 5.32 -20.12 -4.82
CA HIS A 222 5.30 -20.85 -6.10
C HIS A 222 3.90 -20.94 -6.71
N SER A 223 2.86 -21.08 -5.88
CA SER A 223 1.48 -21.15 -6.33
C SER A 223 1.03 -19.83 -6.97
N ILE A 224 1.28 -18.69 -6.32
CA ILE A 224 0.88 -17.38 -6.85
C ILE A 224 1.71 -16.99 -8.07
N GLN A 225 3.01 -17.29 -8.08
CA GLN A 225 3.90 -17.06 -9.23
C GLN A 225 3.52 -17.93 -10.44
N SER A 226 2.69 -18.96 -10.26
CA SER A 226 2.15 -19.77 -11.36
C SER A 226 0.88 -19.17 -11.98
N ILE A 227 0.14 -18.34 -11.22
CA ILE A 227 -1.01 -17.58 -11.72
C ILE A 227 -0.53 -16.38 -12.54
N PHE A 228 0.34 -15.58 -11.94
CA PHE A 228 0.98 -14.44 -12.57
C PHE A 228 2.39 -14.26 -12.01
N LYS A 229 3.34 -13.89 -12.86
CA LYS A 229 4.72 -13.60 -12.43
C LYS A 229 4.76 -12.19 -11.84
N PHE A 230 4.34 -12.06 -10.58
CA PHE A 230 4.40 -10.79 -9.88
C PHE A 230 5.86 -10.34 -9.80
N PRO A 231 6.18 -9.09 -10.21
CA PRO A 231 7.55 -8.61 -10.22
C PRO A 231 8.07 -8.38 -8.80
N SER A 232 7.20 -8.14 -7.83
CA SER A 232 7.58 -7.92 -6.44
C SER A 232 6.66 -8.68 -5.49
N VAL A 233 7.27 -9.33 -4.50
CA VAL A 233 6.60 -10.10 -3.46
C VAL A 233 7.23 -9.77 -2.10
N ILE A 234 6.40 -9.75 -1.06
CA ILE A 234 6.83 -9.63 0.33
C ILE A 234 6.72 -11.00 1.01
N TYR A 235 7.81 -11.51 1.57
CA TYR A 235 7.76 -12.72 2.40
C TYR A 235 7.44 -12.35 3.86
N THR A 236 6.26 -12.73 4.33
CA THR A 236 5.72 -12.43 5.66
C THR A 236 5.96 -13.57 6.63
N LEU A 237 6.65 -13.27 7.74
CA LEU A 237 7.22 -14.33 8.59
C LEU A 237 6.33 -14.82 9.75
N TYR A 238 5.27 -14.11 10.11
CA TYR A 238 4.48 -14.47 11.31
C TYR A 238 3.77 -15.83 11.21
N ALA A 239 3.57 -16.35 9.99
CA ALA A 239 2.92 -17.63 9.74
C ALA A 239 3.89 -18.74 9.26
N THR A 240 5.17 -18.42 9.01
CA THR A 240 6.17 -19.42 8.58
C THR A 240 7.01 -19.95 9.74
N GLN A 241 7.25 -21.25 9.72
CA GLN A 241 8.15 -21.95 10.66
C GLN A 241 9.60 -22.06 10.14
N SER A 242 9.89 -21.54 8.93
CA SER A 242 11.22 -21.58 8.33
C SER A 242 12.26 -20.86 9.19
N SER A 243 13.49 -21.41 9.26
CA SER A 243 14.60 -20.77 9.98
C SER A 243 15.09 -19.52 9.25
N ALA A 244 15.84 -18.65 9.94
CA ALA A 244 16.45 -17.46 9.36
C ALA A 244 17.33 -17.79 8.14
N GLU A 245 18.08 -18.89 8.21
CA GLU A 245 18.94 -19.37 7.13
C GLU A 245 18.11 -19.83 5.92
N ALA A 246 17.06 -20.62 6.16
CA ALA A 246 16.18 -21.10 5.11
C ALA A 246 15.46 -19.94 4.40
N ILE A 247 14.97 -18.96 5.16
CA ILE A 247 14.36 -17.74 4.62
C ILE A 247 15.37 -16.95 3.78
N THR A 248 16.59 -16.75 4.27
CA THR A 248 17.65 -16.02 3.55
C THR A 248 17.99 -16.72 2.23
N GLN A 249 18.15 -18.05 2.25
CA GLN A 249 18.44 -18.84 1.05
C GLN A 249 17.30 -18.77 0.04
N PHE A 250 16.06 -18.94 0.50
CA PHE A 250 14.88 -18.88 -0.36
C PHE A 250 14.71 -17.50 -0.98
N ALA A 251 14.84 -16.43 -0.19
CA ALA A 251 14.77 -15.06 -0.71
C ALA A 251 15.89 -14.78 -1.71
N ASN A 252 17.13 -15.24 -1.46
CA ASN A 252 18.23 -15.06 -2.40
C ASN A 252 18.01 -15.80 -3.73
N ALA A 253 17.39 -16.99 -3.69
CA ALA A 253 17.09 -17.77 -4.89
C ALA A 253 15.94 -17.18 -5.73
N ASN A 254 15.10 -16.33 -5.14
CA ASN A 254 13.91 -15.76 -5.78
C ASN A 254 14.01 -14.22 -5.82
N PRO A 255 14.46 -13.62 -6.94
CA PRO A 255 14.68 -12.18 -7.03
C PRO A 255 13.39 -11.37 -6.83
N GLU A 256 12.22 -11.92 -7.14
CA GLU A 256 10.91 -11.28 -6.94
C GLU A 256 10.62 -10.99 -5.45
N ILE A 257 11.23 -11.74 -4.53
CA ILE A 257 11.13 -11.46 -3.10
C ILE A 257 12.15 -10.38 -2.77
N LYS A 258 11.75 -9.12 -2.67
CA LYS A 258 12.65 -8.01 -2.30
C LYS A 258 12.62 -7.69 -0.81
N VAL A 259 11.47 -7.91 -0.17
CA VAL A 259 11.19 -7.50 1.20
C VAL A 259 10.80 -8.70 2.04
N ILE A 260 11.38 -8.77 3.23
CA ILE A 260 10.99 -9.71 4.28
C ILE A 260 10.33 -8.91 5.39
N THR A 261 9.09 -9.23 5.76
CA THR A 261 8.35 -8.54 6.83
C THR A 261 8.16 -9.46 8.03
N MET A 262 8.42 -8.94 9.23
CA MET A 262 8.28 -9.70 10.47
C MET A 262 7.83 -8.79 11.61
N SER A 263 7.18 -9.37 12.62
CA SER A 263 6.81 -8.66 13.85
C SER A 263 8.04 -8.44 14.73
N THR A 264 8.06 -7.38 15.52
CA THR A 264 9.10 -7.15 16.55
C THR A 264 9.11 -8.22 17.65
N GLY A 265 8.04 -9.00 17.76
CA GLY A 265 7.95 -10.15 18.68
C GLY A 265 8.41 -11.47 18.08
N ASP A 266 8.81 -11.50 16.80
CA ASP A 266 9.30 -12.71 16.15
C ASP A 266 10.62 -13.18 16.82
N PRO A 267 10.79 -14.47 17.15
CA PRO A 267 12.02 -14.97 17.77
C PRO A 267 13.26 -14.79 16.89
N ARG A 268 13.10 -14.60 15.58
CA ARG A 268 14.18 -14.32 14.62
C ARG A 268 14.52 -12.84 14.54
N PHE A 269 13.74 -11.95 15.16
CA PHE A 269 13.93 -10.50 15.09
C PHE A 269 15.27 -10.10 15.75
N GLY A 270 16.27 -9.82 14.93
CA GLY A 270 17.62 -9.52 15.42
C GLY A 270 18.57 -9.06 14.32
N THR A 271 19.59 -8.28 14.72
CA THR A 271 20.55 -7.64 13.82
C THR A 271 21.37 -8.63 12.99
N GLU A 272 21.65 -9.82 13.52
CA GLU A 272 22.35 -10.88 12.77
C GLU A 272 21.53 -11.36 11.57
N PHE A 273 20.22 -11.56 11.75
CA PHE A 273 19.32 -11.95 10.66
C PHE A 273 19.09 -10.81 9.67
N PHE A 274 18.98 -9.56 10.14
CA PHE A 274 18.88 -8.42 9.24
C PHE A 274 20.12 -8.29 8.36
N ALA A 275 21.31 -8.43 8.95
CA ALA A 275 22.56 -8.41 8.21
C ALA A 275 22.66 -9.54 7.17
N SER A 276 22.15 -10.75 7.46
CA SER A 276 22.14 -11.84 6.48
C SER A 276 21.21 -11.55 5.30
N LEU A 277 20.06 -10.91 5.54
CA LEU A 277 19.13 -10.48 4.49
C LEU A 277 19.71 -9.33 3.64
N HIS A 278 20.33 -8.34 4.28
CA HIS A 278 20.99 -7.24 3.57
C HIS A 278 22.15 -7.73 2.69
N ALA A 279 22.91 -8.73 3.16
CA ALA A 279 24.01 -9.33 2.40
C ALA A 279 23.55 -9.97 1.07
N VAL A 280 22.27 -10.34 0.96
CA VAL A 280 21.65 -10.86 -0.28
C VAL A 280 20.69 -9.84 -0.92
N ASN A 281 20.90 -8.54 -0.65
CA ASN A 281 20.17 -7.41 -1.22
C ASN A 281 18.64 -7.45 -0.96
N LYS A 282 18.24 -7.92 0.22
CA LYS A 282 16.85 -7.95 0.69
C LYS A 282 16.65 -6.89 1.76
N LYS A 283 15.46 -6.29 1.78
CA LYS A 283 15.07 -5.30 2.78
C LYS A 283 14.25 -5.95 3.89
N VAL A 284 14.34 -5.41 5.09
CA VAL A 284 13.62 -5.88 6.27
C VAL A 284 12.57 -4.86 6.67
N TYR A 285 11.31 -5.27 6.73
CA TYR A 285 10.20 -4.41 7.12
C TYR A 285 9.58 -4.93 8.43
N THR A 286 8.99 -4.02 9.21
CA THR A 286 8.26 -4.39 10.43
C THR A 286 6.87 -3.76 10.46
N HIS A 287 5.96 -4.42 11.17
CA HIS A 287 4.58 -3.97 11.36
C HIS A 287 4.14 -4.15 12.82
N THR A 288 3.20 -3.36 13.35
CA THR A 288 2.80 -2.02 12.86
C THR A 288 3.37 -1.01 13.84
N ILE A 289 3.96 0.07 13.34
CA ILE A 289 4.48 1.15 14.19
C ILE A 289 3.58 2.37 14.13
N HIS A 290 3.56 3.13 15.22
CA HIS A 290 2.62 4.25 15.40
C HIS A 290 3.33 5.55 15.75
N THR A 291 4.58 5.51 16.16
CA THR A 291 5.31 6.67 16.69
C THR A 291 6.63 6.90 15.99
N TYR A 292 7.07 8.16 15.99
CA TYR A 292 8.39 8.54 15.46
C TYR A 292 9.54 7.93 16.29
N ASP A 293 9.31 7.68 17.58
CA ASP A 293 10.26 6.99 18.45
C ASP A 293 10.46 5.52 18.03
N GLU A 294 9.38 4.81 17.68
CA GLU A 294 9.49 3.46 17.11
C GLU A 294 10.21 3.48 15.76
N LEU A 295 9.86 4.43 14.89
CA LEU A 295 10.49 4.61 13.59
C LEU A 295 12.02 4.76 13.73
N THR A 296 12.45 5.71 14.56
CA THR A 296 13.89 5.98 14.79
C THR A 296 14.60 4.78 15.44
N LYS A 297 13.99 4.19 16.47
CA LYS A 297 14.52 3.02 17.18
C LYS A 297 14.75 1.83 16.25
N TYR A 298 13.72 1.42 15.50
CA TYR A 298 13.81 0.23 14.66
C TYR A 298 14.64 0.47 13.41
N SER A 299 14.62 1.69 12.86
CA SER A 299 15.51 2.00 11.75
C SER A 299 16.98 1.99 12.18
N ALA A 300 17.30 2.39 13.42
CA ALA A 300 18.66 2.27 13.96
C ALA A 300 19.11 0.81 14.18
N LEU A 301 18.17 -0.13 14.27
CA LEU A 301 18.46 -1.57 14.35
C LEU A 301 18.66 -2.22 12.97
N GLY A 302 18.47 -1.48 11.87
CA GLY A 302 18.60 -1.99 10.50
C GLY A 302 17.28 -2.38 9.84
N ILE A 303 16.13 -1.95 10.36
CA ILE A 303 14.86 -2.05 9.63
C ILE A 303 14.80 -0.96 8.54
N ASP A 304 14.47 -1.39 7.32
CA ASP A 304 14.46 -0.55 6.12
C ASP A 304 13.11 0.12 5.85
N GLY A 305 12.01 -0.49 6.31
CA GLY A 305 10.66 -0.02 6.05
C GLY A 305 9.61 -0.47 7.06
N PHE A 306 8.44 0.17 7.01
CA PHE A 306 7.49 0.14 8.10
C PHE A 306 6.05 0.13 7.62
N TYR A 307 5.22 -0.73 8.21
CA TYR A 307 3.77 -0.62 8.12
C TYR A 307 3.29 0.33 9.23
N THR A 308 2.42 1.27 8.89
CA THR A 308 1.91 2.25 9.85
C THR A 308 0.48 2.65 9.51
N GLY A 309 -0.28 3.01 10.55
CA GLY A 309 -1.50 3.79 10.37
C GLY A 309 -1.27 5.30 10.45
N LEU A 310 -0.34 5.76 11.29
CA LEU A 310 -0.27 7.15 11.75
C LEU A 310 0.87 7.97 11.17
N LEU A 311 2.02 7.36 10.89
CA LEU A 311 3.15 8.08 10.34
C LEU A 311 2.86 8.45 8.88
N LEU A 312 3.45 9.55 8.44
CA LEU A 312 3.38 10.05 7.08
C LEU A 312 4.74 9.90 6.40
N PRO A 313 4.78 9.88 5.05
CA PRO A 313 6.05 9.81 4.32
C PRO A 313 7.02 10.96 4.67
N SER A 314 6.49 12.14 5.04
CA SER A 314 7.29 13.26 5.55
C SER A 314 8.03 12.94 6.86
N ASP A 315 7.53 12.01 7.70
CA ASP A 315 8.25 11.52 8.87
C ASP A 315 9.47 10.69 8.47
N MET A 316 9.35 9.86 7.42
CA MET A 316 10.46 9.08 6.87
C MET A 316 11.52 9.96 6.20
N GLU A 317 11.09 10.99 5.46
CA GLU A 317 11.97 11.99 4.87
C GLU A 317 12.74 12.75 5.96
N ARG A 318 12.04 13.15 7.03
CA ARG A 318 12.67 13.78 8.19
C ARG A 318 13.72 12.88 8.83
N LEU A 319 13.43 11.59 9.03
CA LEU A 319 14.42 10.64 9.54
C LEU A 319 15.65 10.59 8.64
N SER A 320 15.43 10.51 7.33
CA SER A 320 16.51 10.41 6.33
C SER A 320 17.39 11.66 6.31
N SER A 321 16.81 12.85 6.54
CA SER A 321 17.55 14.12 6.62
C SER A 321 18.47 14.27 7.84
N LEU A 322 18.29 13.42 8.86
CA LEU A 322 19.06 13.45 10.11
C LEU A 322 20.24 12.47 10.13
N ARG A 323 20.41 11.64 9.09
CA ARG A 323 21.48 10.64 8.95
C ARG A 323 22.61 11.13 8.07
#